data_AF-A0A7S2AK99-F1
#
_entry.id   AF-A0A7S2AK99-F1
#
_cell.length_a   1.000
_cell.length_b   1.000
_cell.length_c   1.000
_cell.angle_alpha   90.00
_cell.angle_beta   90.00
_cell.angle_gamma   90.00
#
_symmetry.space_group_name_H-M   'P 1'
#
loop_
_entity.id
_entity.type
_entity.pdbx_description
1 polymer ?
#
loop_
_entity_poly.entity_id
_entity_poly.type
_entity_poly.pdbx_seq_one_letter_code
_entity_poly.pdbx_strand_id
1 'polypeptide(L)'
;WSKKLSRSAFGKNRVPVAMVPHQYLIFEKIAGVNSSLPVVRDILHKYYLKPEVGSFCLGVFEGDPKEHLPEGVRLENADAAVRSRDAKNELYQESMDKAGEWMEHATG
;
A
#
# COMPACT_ATOMS: atom_id res chain seq x y z
N TRP A 1 -3.39 13.09 -4.43
CA TRP A 1 -3.88 14.49 -4.56
C TRP A 1 -3.92 15.28 -3.25
N SER A 2 -3.97 14.65 -2.07
CA SER A 2 -4.12 15.35 -0.78
C SER A 2 -3.08 16.46 -0.53
N LYS A 3 -1.81 16.26 -0.92
CA LYS A 3 -0.78 17.30 -0.84
C LYS A 3 -1.13 18.57 -1.63
N LYS A 4 -1.64 18.40 -2.86
CA LYS A 4 -2.02 19.51 -3.74
C LYS A 4 -3.17 20.30 -3.12
N LEU A 5 -4.21 19.60 -2.66
CA LEU A 5 -5.35 20.20 -1.97
C LEU A 5 -4.90 20.97 -0.71
N SER A 6 -4.02 20.37 0.09
CA SER A 6 -3.47 21.01 1.30
C SER A 6 -2.72 22.30 0.97
N ARG A 7 -1.88 22.31 -0.07
CA ARG A 7 -1.19 23.52 -0.54
C ARG A 7 -2.17 24.58 -1.03
N SER A 8 -3.17 24.21 -1.83
CA SER A 8 -4.18 25.14 -2.32
C SER A 8 -5.00 25.79 -1.20
N ALA A 9 -5.32 25.04 -0.14
CA ALA A 9 -6.12 25.54 0.97
C ALA A 9 -5.31 26.33 2.01
N PHE A 10 -4.05 25.95 2.26
CA PHE A 10 -3.28 26.44 3.41
C PHE A 10 -1.93 27.09 3.06
N GLY A 11 -1.60 27.21 1.77
CA GLY A 11 -0.33 27.75 1.28
C GLY A 11 0.89 26.85 1.54
N LYS A 12 0.72 25.69 2.18
CA LYS A 12 1.78 24.72 2.50
C LYS A 12 1.22 23.30 2.60
N ASN A 13 2.07 22.29 2.37
CA ASN A 13 1.68 20.90 2.62
C ASN A 13 1.62 20.63 4.13
N ARG A 14 0.48 20.14 4.62
CA ARG A 14 0.29 19.72 6.02
C ARG A 14 0.03 18.21 6.17
N VAL A 15 0.03 17.46 5.07
CA VAL A 15 -0.34 16.04 5.06
C VAL A 15 0.93 15.18 4.91
N PRO A 16 1.28 14.35 5.91
CA PRO A 16 2.48 13.51 5.89
C PRO A 16 2.22 12.21 5.11
N VAL A 17 1.98 12.33 3.80
CA VAL A 17 1.80 11.17 2.89
C VAL A 17 2.85 11.18 1.79
N ALA A 18 3.10 10.04 1.16
CA ALA A 18 3.94 9.94 -0.04
C ALA A 18 3.20 9.21 -1.15
N MET A 19 3.52 9.55 -2.40
CA MET A 19 3.06 8.79 -3.57
C MET A 19 4.06 7.66 -3.82
N VAL A 20 3.58 6.42 -3.79
CA VAL A 20 4.40 5.24 -4.09
C VAL A 20 3.74 4.46 -5.24
N PRO A 21 4.51 3.99 -6.24
CA PRO A 21 3.97 3.07 -7.23
C PRO A 21 3.69 1.72 -6.57
N HIS A 22 2.64 1.03 -7.00
CA HIS A 22 2.33 -0.33 -6.60
C HIS A 22 1.93 -1.11 -7.85
N GLN A 23 2.51 -2.29 -8.02
CA GLN A 23 2.34 -3.11 -9.21
C GLN A 23 1.32 -4.23 -8.99
N TYR A 24 0.62 -4.55 -10.07
CA TYR A 24 -0.36 -5.62 -10.14
C TYR A 24 -0.11 -6.49 -11.36
N LEU A 25 -0.29 -7.78 -11.20
CA LEU A 25 -0.31 -8.77 -12.28
C LEU A 25 -1.70 -9.41 -12.31
N ILE A 26 -2.32 -9.44 -13.49
CA ILE A 26 -3.61 -10.11 -13.69
C ILE A 26 -3.34 -11.33 -14.55
N PHE A 27 -3.73 -12.50 -14.05
CA PHE A 27 -3.57 -13.74 -14.78
C PHE A 27 -4.68 -13.92 -15.82
N GLU A 28 -4.42 -14.77 -16.80
CA GLU A 28 -5.48 -15.34 -17.64
C GLU A 28 -6.47 -16.16 -16.81
N LYS A 29 -7.62 -16.52 -17.38
CA LYS A 29 -8.64 -17.31 -16.68
C LYS A 29 -8.09 -18.66 -16.23
N ILE A 30 -8.40 -19.03 -14.99
CA ILE A 30 -7.97 -20.28 -14.37
C ILE A 30 -9.23 -21.05 -13.96
N ALA A 31 -9.31 -22.31 -14.38
CA ALA A 31 -10.45 -23.18 -14.07
C ALA A 31 -10.64 -23.29 -12.53
N GLY A 32 -11.88 -23.17 -12.08
CA GLY A 32 -12.23 -23.24 -10.66
C GLY A 32 -12.09 -21.91 -9.89
N VAL A 33 -11.44 -20.90 -10.46
CA VAL A 33 -11.34 -19.58 -9.82
C VAL A 33 -12.63 -18.80 -10.02
N ASN A 34 -13.20 -18.30 -8.92
CA ASN A 34 -14.44 -17.53 -8.93
C ASN A 34 -14.46 -16.53 -7.75
N SER A 35 -15.45 -15.64 -7.73
CA SER A 35 -15.54 -14.54 -6.75
C SER A 35 -15.92 -14.97 -5.33
N SER A 36 -16.25 -16.24 -5.08
CA SER A 36 -16.49 -16.75 -3.73
C SER A 36 -15.21 -17.17 -3.01
N LEU A 37 -14.09 -17.27 -3.73
CA LEU A 37 -12.79 -17.53 -3.10
C LEU A 37 -12.35 -16.32 -2.25
N PRO A 38 -11.67 -16.54 -1.13
CA PRO A 38 -11.19 -15.44 -0.29
C PRO A 38 -10.01 -14.71 -0.94
N VAL A 39 -9.75 -13.51 -0.46
CA VAL A 39 -8.46 -12.83 -0.70
C VAL A 39 -7.43 -13.44 0.24
N VAL A 40 -6.28 -13.83 -0.30
CA VAL A 40 -5.17 -14.41 0.48
C VAL A 40 -4.01 -13.43 0.50
N ARG A 41 -3.31 -13.36 1.64
CA ARG A 41 -2.12 -12.54 1.81
C ARG A 41 -0.99 -13.39 2.37
N ASP A 42 0.16 -13.31 1.72
CA ASP A 42 1.41 -13.86 2.24
C ASP A 42 2.28 -12.68 2.73
N ILE A 43 2.31 -12.53 4.05
CA ILE A 43 3.04 -11.43 4.69
C ILE A 43 4.55 -11.65 4.57
N LEU A 44 5.00 -12.91 4.63
CA LEU A 44 6.41 -13.27 4.59
C LEU A 44 7.01 -12.95 3.23
N HIS A 45 6.28 -13.30 2.16
CA HIS A 45 6.70 -13.06 0.78
C HIS A 45 6.13 -11.76 0.19
N LYS A 46 5.45 -10.96 1.02
CA LYS A 46 5.02 -9.60 0.71
C LYS A 46 4.10 -9.50 -0.53
N TYR A 47 3.09 -10.36 -0.63
CA TYR A 47 2.10 -10.28 -1.71
C TYR A 47 0.69 -10.64 -1.26
N TYR A 48 -0.29 -10.34 -2.11
CA TYR A 48 -1.66 -10.81 -1.96
C TYR A 48 -2.24 -11.27 -3.30
N LEU A 49 -3.14 -12.26 -3.23
CA LEU A 49 -3.90 -12.79 -4.35
C LEU A 49 -5.39 -12.51 -4.10
N LYS A 50 -6.04 -11.91 -5.09
CA LYS A 50 -7.48 -11.60 -5.07
C LYS A 50 -8.14 -12.23 -6.30
N PRO A 51 -9.25 -12.97 -6.17
CA PRO A 51 -10.02 -13.40 -7.35
C PRO A 51 -10.45 -12.21 -8.19
N GLU A 52 -10.32 -12.34 -9.51
CA GLU A 52 -10.58 -11.29 -10.49
C GLU A 52 -11.18 -11.93 -11.75
N VAL A 53 -12.51 -11.84 -11.93
CA VAL A 53 -13.24 -12.23 -13.16
C VAL A 53 -12.85 -13.63 -13.73
N GLY A 54 -12.72 -14.62 -12.85
CA GLY A 54 -12.34 -15.99 -13.23
C GLY A 54 -10.83 -16.24 -13.32
N SER A 55 -10.02 -15.30 -12.86
CA SER A 55 -8.58 -15.42 -12.64
C SER A 55 -8.18 -14.86 -11.28
N PHE A 56 -6.89 -14.61 -11.07
CA PHE A 56 -6.37 -13.88 -9.93
C PHE A 56 -5.72 -12.56 -10.35
N CYS A 57 -5.78 -11.60 -9.43
CA CYS A 57 -4.94 -10.42 -9.39
C CYS A 57 -3.92 -10.60 -8.26
N LEU A 58 -2.63 -10.51 -8.60
CA LEU A 58 -1.50 -10.55 -7.67
C LEU A 58 -1.00 -9.11 -7.45
N GLY A 59 -1.04 -8.65 -6.22
CA GLY A 59 -0.39 -7.40 -5.80
C GLY A 59 0.87 -7.69 -4.99
N VAL A 60 2.01 -7.16 -5.42
CA VAL A 60 3.32 -7.36 -4.77
C VAL A 60 3.79 -6.10 -4.06
N PHE A 61 4.34 -6.25 -2.86
CA PHE A 61 5.06 -5.19 -2.16
C PHE A 61 6.56 -5.42 -2.36
N GLU A 62 7.14 -4.68 -3.30
CA GLU A 62 8.56 -4.78 -3.63
C GLU A 62 9.41 -4.46 -2.38
N GLY A 63 10.40 -5.31 -2.10
CA GLY A 63 11.33 -5.10 -0.98
C GLY A 63 12.22 -3.88 -1.16
N ASP A 64 12.44 -3.48 -2.41
CA ASP A 64 13.15 -2.27 -2.81
C ASP A 64 12.27 -1.53 -3.84
N PRO A 65 11.49 -0.51 -3.43
CA PRO A 65 10.59 0.19 -4.32
C PRO A 65 11.41 0.88 -5.40
N LYS A 66 11.33 0.39 -6.64
CA LYS A 66 12.16 0.93 -7.72
C LYS A 66 11.89 2.42 -7.93
N GLU A 67 12.95 3.22 -8.04
CA GLU A 67 12.96 4.69 -8.15
C GLU A 67 12.34 5.26 -9.45
N HIS A 68 11.45 4.55 -10.12
CA HIS A 68 10.83 5.00 -11.38
C HIS A 68 9.73 6.05 -11.16
N LEU A 69 9.84 6.86 -10.10
CA LEU A 69 8.95 7.98 -9.89
C LEU A 69 9.35 9.11 -10.85
N PRO A 70 8.40 9.68 -11.62
CA PRO A 70 8.65 10.89 -12.39
C PRO A 70 9.26 11.98 -11.49
N GLU A 71 10.20 12.76 -12.01
CA GLU A 71 10.94 13.76 -11.23
C GLU A 71 10.03 14.69 -10.42
N GLY A 72 8.95 15.19 -11.03
CA GLY A 72 7.97 16.01 -10.32
C GLY A 72 7.35 15.31 -9.11
N VAL A 73 7.09 14.00 -9.19
CA VAL A 73 6.55 13.21 -8.07
C VAL A 73 7.60 13.00 -6.98
N ARG A 74 8.86 12.77 -7.37
CA ARG A 74 9.98 12.69 -6.40
C ARG A 74 10.13 13.98 -5.63
N LEU A 75 10.11 15.13 -6.31
CA LEU A 75 10.17 16.45 -5.69
C LEU A 75 8.93 16.71 -4.80
N GLU A 76 7.72 16.33 -5.23
CA GLU A 76 6.51 16.42 -4.40
C GLU A 76 6.55 15.49 -3.17
N ASN A 77 7.25 14.35 -3.25
CA ASN A 77 7.49 13.46 -2.12
C ASN A 77 8.55 14.03 -1.16
N ALA A 78 9.61 14.62 -1.71
CA ALA A 78 10.70 15.24 -0.96
C ALA A 78 10.33 16.61 -0.34
N ASP A 79 9.24 17.25 -0.81
CA ASP A 79 8.63 18.45 -0.23
C ASP A 79 8.11 18.17 1.20
N ALA A 80 9.08 18.07 2.09
CA ALA A 80 9.03 17.68 3.48
C ALA A 80 9.11 18.93 4.38
N ALA A 81 8.38 19.99 4.03
CA ALA A 81 8.22 21.15 4.90
C ALA A 81 7.72 20.79 6.32
N VAL A 82 7.30 19.53 6.53
CA VAL A 82 7.08 18.91 7.84
C VAL A 82 7.63 17.47 7.84
N ARG A 83 8.95 17.27 7.74
CA ARG A 83 9.55 16.11 8.42
C ARG A 83 9.47 16.43 9.91
N SER A 84 8.48 15.88 10.61
CA SER A 84 8.58 15.81 12.07
C SER A 84 9.89 15.07 12.36
N ARG A 85 10.84 15.76 13.01
CA ARG A 85 12.08 15.14 13.51
C ARG A 85 11.82 13.95 14.44
N ASP A 86 10.57 13.79 14.88
CA ASP A 86 10.10 12.82 15.86
C ASP A 86 9.20 11.72 15.27
N ALA A 87 9.08 11.62 13.94
CA ALA A 87 8.41 10.49 13.28
C ALA A 87 9.27 9.21 13.42
N LYS A 88 9.31 8.64 14.62
CA LYS A 88 10.13 7.46 14.98
C LYS A 88 9.38 6.14 14.84
N ASN A 89 8.06 6.15 14.71
CA ASN A 89 7.25 4.93 14.72
C ASN A 89 6.32 4.90 13.51
N GLU A 90 6.76 4.25 12.43
CA GLU A 90 5.91 3.95 11.26
C GLU A 90 4.95 2.77 11.53
N LEU A 91 5.07 2.13 12.70
CA LEU A 91 4.19 1.08 13.18
C LEU A 91 3.53 1.54 14.48
N TYR A 92 2.24 1.88 14.40
CA TYR A 92 1.40 2.13 15.56
C TYR A 92 1.03 0.80 16.22
N GLN A 93 0.89 0.79 17.54
CA GLN A 93 0.46 -0.41 18.27
C GLN A 93 -0.86 -0.95 17.71
N GLU A 94 -1.81 -0.07 17.37
CA GLU A 94 -3.06 -0.44 16.69
C GLU A 94 -2.86 -1.18 15.36
N SER A 95 -1.80 -0.88 14.60
CA SER A 95 -1.47 -1.62 13.36
C SER A 95 -1.01 -3.04 13.67
N MET A 96 -0.32 -3.24 14.79
CA MET A 96 0.12 -4.55 15.26
C MET A 96 -1.04 -5.34 15.85
N ASP A 97 -1.90 -4.68 16.63
CA ASP A 97 -3.09 -5.28 17.23
C ASP A 97 -4.07 -5.76 16.15
N LYS A 98 -4.33 -4.92 15.15
CA LYS A 98 -5.15 -5.28 13.98
C LYS A 98 -4.57 -6.43 13.16
N ALA A 99 -3.24 -6.49 13.04
CA ALA A 99 -2.58 -7.62 12.38
C ALA A 99 -2.69 -8.91 13.22
N GLY A 100 -2.62 -8.80 14.55
CA GLY A 100 -2.82 -9.91 15.48
C GLY A 100 -4.23 -10.50 15.39
N GLU A 101 -5.26 -9.66 15.46
CA GLU A 101 -6.67 -10.09 15.33
C GLU A 101 -6.91 -10.85 14.02
N TRP A 102 -6.32 -10.39 12.91
CA TRP A 102 -6.46 -11.05 11.61
C TRP A 102 -5.79 -12.43 11.57
N MET A 103 -4.66 -12.59 12.27
CA MET A 103 -3.96 -13.86 12.36
C MET A 103 -4.75 -14.85 13.24
N GLU A 104 -5.29 -14.40 14.35
CA GLU A 104 -6.13 -15.23 15.23
C GLU A 104 -7.37 -15.75 14.48
N HIS A 105 -8.06 -14.88 13.74
CA HIS A 105 -9.21 -15.25 12.91
C HIS A 105 -8.87 -16.17 11.72
N ALA A 106 -7.63 -16.21 11.27
CA ALA A 106 -7.20 -17.09 10.18
C ALA A 106 -6.82 -18.50 10.67
N THR A 107 -6.62 -18.67 11.98
CA THR A 107 -6.16 -19.93 12.60
C THR A 107 -7.21 -20.66 13.44
N GLY A 108 -8.38 -20.05 13.66
CA GLY A 108 -9.55 -20.67 14.31
C GLY A 108 -10.63 -21.04 13.31
#